data_AF-A0A938B124-F1
#
_entry.id   AF-A0A938B124-F1
#
_cell.length_a   1.000
_cell.length_b   1.000
_cell.length_c   1.000
_cell.angle_alpha   90.00
_cell.angle_beta   90.00
_cell.angle_gamma   90.00
#
_symmetry.space_group_name_H-M   'P 1'
#
loop_
_entity.id
_entity.type
_entity.pdbx_description
1 polymer ?
#
loop_
_entity_poly.entity_id
_entity_poly.type
_entity_poly.pdbx_seq_one_letter_code
_entity_poly.pdbx_strand_id
1 'polypeptide(L)'
;MPRPGMSAEALRFLWGEPYATAGDANRSAHWFYLGSSLALAEYGNQYTHTSNRVDVYLVDGRVVGWVDYPPSDPHRKRRFL
;
A
#
# COMPACT_ATOMS: atom_id res chain seq x y z
N MET A 1 -6.63 5.11 -6.63
CA MET A 1 -6.55 3.82 -5.89
C MET A 1 -6.31 2.69 -6.87
N PRO A 2 -5.49 1.68 -6.52
CA PRO A 2 -5.29 0.50 -7.35
C PRO A 2 -6.62 -0.23 -7.50
N ARG A 3 -6.83 -0.84 -8.65
CA ARG A 3 -8.02 -1.65 -8.93
C ARG A 3 -7.63 -3.12 -8.79
N PRO A 4 -8.50 -4.01 -8.29
CA PRO A 4 -8.26 -5.44 -8.38
C PRO A 4 -8.00 -5.82 -9.84
N GLY A 5 -7.03 -6.70 -10.08
CA GLY A 5 -6.57 -7.11 -11.40
C GLY A 5 -5.49 -6.23 -12.02
N MET A 6 -5.17 -5.06 -11.46
CA MET A 6 -4.02 -4.25 -11.87
C MET A 6 -2.73 -5.06 -11.71
N SER A 7 -1.83 -5.03 -12.69
CA SER A 7 -0.56 -5.74 -12.58
C SER A 7 0.38 -5.07 -11.58
N ALA A 8 1.30 -5.85 -11.03
CA ALA A 8 2.35 -5.38 -10.13
C ALA A 8 3.22 -4.28 -10.78
N GLU A 9 3.46 -4.40 -12.09
CA GLU A 9 4.22 -3.43 -12.88
C GLU A 9 3.43 -2.14 -13.07
N ALA A 10 2.13 -2.23 -13.39
CA ALA A 10 1.27 -1.05 -13.52
C ALA A 10 1.13 -0.31 -12.18
N LEU A 11 1.07 -1.05 -11.07
CA LEU A 11 1.06 -0.47 -9.74
C LEU A 11 2.38 0.27 -9.44
N ARG A 12 3.54 -0.36 -9.71
CA ARG A 12 4.85 0.28 -9.55
C ARG A 12 5.02 1.50 -10.45
N PHE A 13 4.47 1.48 -11.66
CA PHE A 13 4.49 2.62 -12.55
C PHE A 13 3.72 3.81 -11.95
N LEU A 14 2.53 3.57 -11.41
CA LEU A 14 1.68 4.63 -10.86
C LEU A 14 2.16 5.11 -9.50
N TRP A 15 2.52 4.17 -8.62
CA TRP A 15 2.80 4.44 -7.21
C TRP A 15 4.29 4.44 -6.88
N GLY A 16 5.17 4.09 -7.81
CA GLY A 16 6.58 3.86 -7.52
C GLY A 16 6.84 2.54 -6.80
N GLU A 17 8.09 2.36 -6.37
CA GLU A 17 8.47 1.18 -5.60
C GLU A 17 7.84 1.21 -4.19
N PRO A 18 7.40 0.06 -3.66
CA PRO A 18 6.95 -0.04 -2.29
C PRO A 18 8.11 0.20 -1.31
N TYR A 19 7.78 0.71 -0.13
CA TYR A 19 8.73 0.86 0.97
C TYR A 19 9.29 -0.48 1.45
N ALA A 20 8.43 -1.49 1.52
CA ALA A 20 8.82 -2.84 1.88
C ALA A 20 7.93 -3.86 1.15
N THR A 21 8.44 -5.08 1.02
CA THR A 21 7.70 -6.21 0.44
C THR A 21 7.91 -7.46 1.27
N ALA A 22 6.90 -8.32 1.28
CA ALA A 22 6.97 -9.67 1.81
C ALA A 22 6.36 -10.65 0.79
N GLY A 23 7.01 -11.79 0.58
CA GLY A 23 6.57 -12.81 -0.39
C GLY A 23 7.06 -12.56 -1.83
N ASP A 24 6.49 -13.33 -2.76
CA ASP A 24 6.82 -13.29 -4.19
C ASP A 24 5.58 -12.86 -4.97
N ALA A 25 5.65 -11.73 -5.68
CA ALA A 25 4.51 -11.16 -6.37
C ALA A 25 3.92 -12.12 -7.42
N ASN A 26 4.71 -13.03 -8.00
CA ASN A 26 4.24 -14.02 -8.97
C ASN A 26 3.45 -15.18 -8.34
N ARG A 27 3.43 -15.29 -7.00
CA ARG A 27 2.64 -16.29 -6.26
C ARG A 27 1.67 -15.61 -5.32
N SER A 28 2.22 -15.02 -4.26
CA SER A 28 1.52 -14.13 -3.35
C SER A 28 2.50 -13.19 -2.67
N ALA A 29 2.14 -11.92 -2.60
CA ALA A 29 2.95 -10.92 -1.94
C ALA A 29 2.10 -9.89 -1.21
N HIS A 30 2.74 -9.26 -0.23
CA HIS A 30 2.24 -8.13 0.52
C HIS A 30 3.23 -6.98 0.36
N TRP A 31 2.79 -5.88 -0.22
CA TRP A 31 3.57 -4.66 -0.41
C TRP A 31 3.09 -3.55 0.51
N PHE A 32 4.04 -2.80 1.05
CA PHE A 32 3.80 -1.70 1.98
C PHE A 32 4.22 -0.39 1.33
N TYR A 33 3.30 0.56 1.26
CA TYR A 33 3.55 1.92 0.79
C TYR A 33 3.40 2.91 1.94
N LEU A 34 4.19 3.98 1.94
CA LEU A 34 4.06 5.09 2.87
C LEU A 34 3.29 6.24 2.21
N GLY A 35 2.31 6.79 2.91
CA GLY A 35 1.35 7.76 2.37
C GLY A 35 -0.09 7.23 2.34
N SER A 36 -1.03 8.09 1.96
CA SER A 36 -2.41 7.67 1.68
C SER A 36 -2.54 7.21 0.23
N SER A 37 -3.54 6.39 -0.05
CA SER A 37 -3.79 5.89 -1.40
C SER A 37 -4.18 7.00 -2.39
N LEU A 38 -4.72 8.14 -1.91
CA LEU A 38 -4.97 9.35 -2.73
C LEU A 38 -3.65 10.01 -3.14
N ALA A 39 -2.79 10.31 -2.16
CA ALA A 39 -1.50 10.96 -2.42
C ALA A 39 -0.62 10.10 -3.33
N LEU A 40 -0.61 8.77 -3.13
CA LEU A 40 0.10 7.83 -3.98
C LEU A 40 -0.41 7.85 -5.43
N ALA A 41 -1.71 8.06 -5.64
CA ALA A 41 -2.27 8.13 -6.99
C ALA A 41 -1.99 9.47 -7.70
N GLU A 42 -1.86 10.57 -6.94
CA GLU A 42 -1.62 11.91 -7.50
C GLU A 42 -0.12 12.20 -7.72
N TYR A 43 0.73 11.75 -6.80
CA TYR A 43 2.13 12.17 -6.73
C TYR A 43 3.13 11.01 -6.76
N GLY A 44 2.65 9.77 -6.75
CA GLY A 44 3.48 8.58 -6.56
C GLY A 44 4.05 8.48 -5.14
N ASN A 45 4.89 7.47 -4.89
CA ASN A 45 5.55 7.29 -3.61
C ASN A 45 6.76 8.21 -3.47
N GLN A 46 6.57 9.31 -2.76
CA GLN A 46 7.64 10.27 -2.42
C GLN A 46 8.24 10.05 -1.03
N TYR A 47 7.76 9.07 -0.26
CA TYR A 47 8.18 8.78 1.12
C TYR A 47 8.06 9.94 2.13
N THR A 48 7.42 11.05 1.78
CA THR A 48 7.32 12.27 2.62
C THR A 48 6.21 12.19 3.68
N HIS A 49 5.26 11.27 3.54
CA HIS A 49 4.08 11.15 4.41
C HIS A 49 4.05 9.80 5.17
N THR A 50 5.08 9.55 5.96
CA THR A 50 5.29 8.26 6.67
C THR A 50 4.28 7.96 7.77
N SER A 51 3.46 8.94 8.17
CA SER A 51 2.41 8.73 9.16
C SER A 51 1.30 7.81 8.66
N ASN A 52 1.08 7.76 7.34
CA ASN A 52 0.05 6.95 6.69
C ASN A 52 0.71 5.73 6.02
N ARG A 53 -0.05 4.64 5.88
CA ARG A 53 0.42 3.42 5.22
C ARG A 53 -0.67 2.83 4.36
N VAL A 54 -0.30 2.30 3.19
CA VAL A 54 -1.18 1.44 2.39
C VAL A 54 -0.57 0.06 2.26
N ASP A 55 -1.34 -0.94 2.65
CA ASP A 55 -1.02 -2.35 2.44
C ASP A 55 -1.66 -2.79 1.13
N VAL A 56 -0.91 -3.43 0.24
CA VAL A 56 -1.41 -3.98 -1.03
C VAL A 56 -1.11 -5.47 -1.11
N TYR A 57 -2.12 -6.25 -1.44
CA TYR A 57 -2.02 -7.70 -1.58
C TYR A 57 -2.03 -8.09 -3.05
N LEU A 58 -1.09 -8.96 -3.43
CA LEU A 58 -0.94 -9.45 -4.78
C LEU A 58 -1.02 -10.98 -4.82
N VAL A 59 -1.60 -11.50 -5.90
CA VAL A 59 -1.60 -12.92 -6.29
C VAL A 59 -1.37 -12.99 -7.80
N ASP A 60 -0.51 -13.90 -8.25
CA ASP A 60 -0.16 -14.08 -9.68
C ASP A 60 0.17 -12.77 -10.41
N GLY A 61 0.97 -11.93 -9.77
CA GLY A 61 1.44 -10.65 -10.31
C GLY A 61 0.36 -9.57 -10.37
N ARG A 62 -0.80 -9.75 -9.73
CA ARG A 62 -1.92 -8.81 -9.79
C ARG A 62 -2.45 -8.42 -8.43
N VAL A 63 -2.90 -7.18 -8.29
CA VAL A 63 -3.56 -6.67 -7.09
C VAL A 63 -4.86 -7.43 -6.87
N VAL A 64 -5.05 -7.98 -5.66
CA VAL A 64 -6.32 -8.59 -5.23
C VAL A 64 -7.07 -7.73 -4.21
N GLY A 65 -6.36 -6.84 -3.51
CA GLY A 65 -6.95 -5.95 -2.52
C GLY A 65 -5.92 -5.02 -1.88
N TRP A 66 -6.39 -4.02 -1.15
CA TRP A 66 -5.56 -3.06 -0.43
C TRP A 66 -6.29 -2.50 0.78
N VAL A 67 -5.53 -1.99 1.75
CA VAL A 67 -6.03 -1.33 2.96
C VAL A 67 -5.28 -0.02 3.16
N ASP A 68 -6.01 1.10 3.22
CA ASP A 68 -5.45 2.42 3.54
C ASP A 68 -5.60 2.67 5.04
N TYR A 69 -4.46 2.79 5.72
CA TYR A 69 -4.41 3.10 7.13
C TYR A 69 -4.27 4.62 7.30
N PRO A 70 -5.25 5.26 7.98
CA PRO A 70 -5.11 6.67 8.34
C PRO A 70 -3.88 6.84 9.23
N PRO A 71 -3.40 8.10 9.40
CA PRO A 71 -2.26 8.35 10.25
C PRO A 71 -2.47 7.71 11.61
N SER A 72 -1.47 6.96 12.07
CA SER A 72 -1.53 6.36 13.41
C SER A 72 -1.68 7.50 14.41
N ASP A 73 -2.87 7.67 14.99
CA ASP A 73 -3.09 8.62 16.08
C ASP A 73 -2.37 8.05 17.31
N PRO A 74 -1.25 8.66 17.77
CA PRO A 74 -0.55 8.19 18.96
C PRO A 74 -1.41 8.27 20.23
N HIS A 75 -2.58 8.92 20.19
CA HIS A 75 -3.49 9.07 21.33
C HIS A 75 -4.64 8.04 21.37
N ARG A 76 -4.80 7.16 20.36
CA ARG A 76 -5.83 6.12 20.40
C ARG A 76 -5.39 4.96 21.31
N LYS A 77 -5.48 5.16 22.63
CA LYS A 77 -5.39 4.05 23.61
C LYS A 77 -6.46 3.03 23.26
N ARG A 78 -6.04 1.79 23.00
CA ARG A 78 -6.93 0.63 22.88
C ARG A 78 -7.74 0.53 24.17
N ARG A 79 -9.01 0.92 24.11
CA ARG A 79 -9.96 0.67 25.18
C ARG A 79 -10.39 -0.77 25.02
N PHE A 80 -9.78 -1.65 25.80
CA PHE A 80 -10.33 -2.99 26.02
C PHE A 80 -11.59 -2.79 26.89
N LEU A 81 -12.75 -3.11 26.33
CA LEU A 81 -13.99 -3.34 27.08
C LEU A 81 -14.13 -4.84 27.28
#